data_AF-M5RTF9-F1
#
_entry.id   AF-M5RTF9-F1
#
_cell.length_a   1.000
_cell.length_b   1.000
_cell.length_c   1.000
_cell.angle_alpha   90.00
_cell.angle_beta   90.00
_cell.angle_gamma   90.00
#
_symmetry.space_group_name_H-M   'P 1'
#
loop_
_entity.id
_entity.type
_entity.pdbx_description
1 polymer ?
#
loop_
_entity_poly.entity_id
_entity_poly.type
_entity_poly.pdbx_seq_one_letter_code
_entity_poly.pdbx_strand_id
1 'polypeptide(L)'
;MTALVALHLASFPAEASKGGPDFAVLLYLSPTAIACLVHLRLSLKIPSAMFIHYVVTVAWTFLHAVGLNYAINAYNPMTRSGRSVQIGIYSNAWNDTLEMAVWAVALAATYGVICYAAVSAAINRVPGHAGLDTHNGG
;
A
#
# COMPACT_ATOMS: atom_id res chain seq x y z
N MET A 1 -2.72 12.31 -3.45
CA MET A 1 -1.39 12.08 -2.86
C MET A 1 -1.22 12.88 -1.58
N THR A 2 -1.23 14.21 -1.63
CA THR A 2 -1.09 15.11 -0.46
C THR A 2 -2.13 14.86 0.65
N ALA A 3 -3.40 14.65 0.32
CA ALA A 3 -4.44 14.37 1.31
C ALA A 3 -4.24 13.03 2.06
N LEU A 4 -3.75 11.98 1.39
CA LEU A 4 -3.42 10.69 2.03
C LEU A 4 -2.25 10.85 2.99
N VAL A 5 -1.20 11.55 2.56
CA VAL A 5 -0.03 11.82 3.40
C VAL A 5 -0.41 12.66 4.63
N ALA A 6 -1.26 13.67 4.47
CA ALA A 6 -1.74 14.49 5.58
C ALA A 6 -2.59 13.70 6.58
N LEU A 7 -3.42 12.76 6.11
CA LEU A 7 -4.22 11.89 6.96
C LEU A 7 -3.34 10.97 7.82
N HIS A 8 -2.29 10.39 7.23
CA HIS A 8 -1.31 9.56 7.96
C HIS A 8 -0.46 10.38 8.95
N LEU A 9 -0.04 11.59 8.57
CA LEU A 9 0.68 12.47 9.51
C LEU A 9 -0.20 12.84 10.71
N ALA A 10 -1.50 13.04 10.47
CA ALA A 10 -2.46 13.32 11.53
C ALA A 10 -2.79 12.10 12.41
N SER A 11 -2.56 10.86 11.94
CA SER A 11 -2.80 9.64 12.72
C SER A 11 -1.66 9.29 13.68
N PHE A 12 -0.42 9.71 13.38
CA PHE A 12 0.75 9.37 14.21
C PHE A 12 0.62 9.71 15.71
N PRO A 13 0.08 10.87 16.12
CA PRO A 13 -0.15 11.14 17.54
C PRO A 13 -1.18 10.20 18.18
N ALA A 14 -2.20 9.78 17.43
CA ALA A 14 -3.23 8.86 17.90
C ALA A 14 -2.69 7.42 18.02
N GLU A 15 -1.91 6.98 17.04
CA GLU A 15 -1.23 5.68 17.05
C GLU A 15 -0.22 5.57 18.20
N ALA A 16 0.60 6.61 18.40
CA ALA A 16 1.60 6.64 19.45
C ALA A 16 1.00 6.69 20.88
N SER A 17 -0.22 7.22 21.05
CA SER A 17 -0.85 7.40 22.37
C SER A 17 -1.88 6.33 22.75
N LYS A 18 -2.51 5.65 21.78
CA LYS A 18 -3.63 4.72 22.04
C LYS A 18 -3.44 3.30 21.52
N GLY A 19 -2.38 3.00 20.77
CA GLY A 19 -2.09 1.63 20.30
C GLY A 19 -3.24 1.01 19.50
N GLY A 20 -3.95 1.81 18.71
CA GLY A 20 -5.20 1.39 18.05
C GLY A 20 -4.98 0.65 16.72
N PRO A 21 -5.68 -0.47 16.47
CA PRO A 21 -5.60 -1.26 15.23
C PRO A 21 -6.25 -0.60 14.00
N ASP A 22 -7.08 0.43 14.18
CA ASP A 22 -7.89 1.04 13.10
C ASP A 22 -7.05 1.75 12.03
N PHE A 23 -5.85 2.22 12.37
CA PHE A 23 -4.96 2.89 11.40
C PHE A 23 -4.08 1.92 10.60
N ALA A 24 -4.04 0.63 10.97
CA ALA A 24 -3.32 -0.39 10.21
C ALA A 24 -3.91 -0.58 8.80
N VAL A 25 -5.21 -0.36 8.61
CA VAL A 25 -5.85 -0.45 7.28
C VAL A 25 -5.32 0.63 6.33
N LEU A 26 -5.05 1.82 6.84
CA LEU A 26 -4.52 2.95 6.10
C LEU A 26 -3.08 2.70 5.61
N LEU A 27 -2.30 1.91 6.36
CA LEU A 27 -0.95 1.46 5.96
C LEU A 27 -0.97 0.62 4.68
N TYR A 28 -1.98 -0.23 4.48
CA TYR A 28 -2.07 -1.13 3.32
C TYR A 28 -2.81 -0.52 2.12
N LEU A 29 -3.77 0.38 2.38
CA LEU A 29 -4.59 0.98 1.33
C LEU A 29 -3.81 2.03 0.51
N SER A 30 -2.99 2.84 1.17
CA SER A 30 -2.19 3.91 0.54
C SER A 30 -1.29 3.41 -0.60
N PRO A 31 -0.39 2.43 -0.40
CA PRO A 31 0.49 1.97 -1.48
C PRO A 31 -0.28 1.37 -2.66
N THR A 32 -1.40 0.67 -2.38
CA THR A 32 -2.28 0.13 -3.42
C THR A 32 -2.98 1.22 -4.23
N ALA A 33 -3.49 2.27 -3.57
CA ALA A 33 -4.11 3.41 -4.24
C ALA A 33 -3.10 4.17 -5.11
N ILE A 34 -1.88 4.37 -4.62
CA ILE A 34 -0.78 4.99 -5.38
C ILE A 34 -0.43 4.14 -6.61
N ALA A 35 -0.25 2.83 -6.43
CA ALA A 35 0.05 1.92 -7.52
C ALA A 35 -1.06 1.90 -8.57
N CYS A 36 -2.33 1.87 -8.17
CA CYS A 36 -3.47 1.99 -9.08
C CYS A 36 -3.44 3.30 -9.89
N LEU A 37 -3.18 4.44 -9.23
CA LEU A 37 -3.08 5.72 -9.93
C LEU A 37 -1.95 5.72 -10.96
N VAL A 38 -0.78 5.19 -10.62
CA VAL A 38 0.37 5.12 -11.54
C VAL A 38 0.08 4.15 -12.68
N HIS A 39 -0.46 2.97 -12.38
CA HIS A 39 -0.85 1.96 -13.36
C HIS A 39 -1.84 2.51 -14.39
N LEU A 40 -2.88 3.21 -13.92
CA LEU A 40 -3.90 3.82 -14.80
C LEU A 40 -3.36 5.02 -15.58
N ARG A 41 -2.55 5.88 -14.96
CA ARG A 41 -2.05 7.11 -15.61
C ARG A 41 -1.02 6.83 -16.70
N LEU A 42 -0.21 5.80 -16.50
CA LEU A 42 0.89 5.44 -17.42
C LEU A 42 0.55 4.22 -18.29
N SER A 43 -0.66 3.68 -18.19
CA SER A 43 -1.12 2.49 -18.93
C SER A 43 -0.10 1.35 -18.87
N LEU A 44 0.40 1.09 -17.66
CA LEU A 44 1.48 0.12 -17.46
C LEU A 44 1.00 -1.30 -17.75
N LYS A 45 1.93 -2.16 -18.17
CA LYS A 45 1.69 -3.60 -18.19
C LYS A 45 1.64 -4.12 -16.75
N ILE A 46 0.85 -5.16 -16.52
CA ILE A 46 0.65 -5.77 -15.20
C ILE A 46 1.99 -6.07 -14.47
N PRO A 47 3.03 -6.66 -15.10
CA PRO A 47 4.30 -6.92 -14.42
C PRO A 47 4.99 -5.64 -13.92
N SER A 48 4.95 -4.57 -14.72
CA SER A 48 5.49 -3.27 -14.32
C SER A 48 4.68 -2.65 -13.18
N ALA A 49 3.36 -2.79 -13.20
CA ALA A 49 2.49 -2.31 -12.13
C ALA A 49 2.71 -3.09 -10.82
N MET A 50 2.95 -4.39 -10.88
CA MET A 50 3.32 -5.22 -9.71
C MET A 50 4.66 -4.78 -9.12
N PHE A 51 5.67 -4.53 -9.95
CA PHE A 51 6.96 -4.03 -9.48
C PHE A 51 6.83 -2.66 -8.79
N ILE A 52 6.05 -1.75 -9.36
CA ILE A 52 5.79 -0.44 -8.75
C ILE A 52 5.01 -0.61 -7.43
N HIS A 53 4.00 -1.47 -7.39
CA HIS A 53 3.24 -1.77 -6.17
C HIS A 53 4.18 -2.26 -5.06
N TYR A 54 5.10 -3.17 -5.37
CA TYR A 54 6.13 -3.63 -4.44
C TYR A 54 7.01 -2.48 -3.92
N VAL A 55 7.65 -1.71 -4.83
CA VAL A 55 8.57 -0.63 -4.45
C VAL A 55 7.86 0.44 -3.61
N VAL A 56 6.65 0.82 -4.02
CA VAL A 56 5.84 1.80 -3.29
C VAL A 56 5.44 1.27 -1.92
N THR A 57 5.09 -0.01 -1.80
CA THR A 57 4.77 -0.63 -0.50
C THR A 57 5.95 -0.57 0.44
N VAL A 58 7.15 -0.99 -0.01
CA VAL A 58 8.37 -0.99 0.81
C VAL A 58 8.76 0.43 1.24
N ALA A 59 8.77 1.37 0.29
CA ALA A 59 9.09 2.76 0.58
C ALA A 59 8.08 3.37 1.56
N TRP A 60 6.79 3.08 1.38
CA TRP A 60 5.73 3.57 2.25
C TRP A 60 5.89 3.05 3.69
N THR A 61 6.14 1.76 3.87
CA THR A 61 6.37 1.19 5.20
C THR A 61 7.58 1.76 5.91
N PHE A 62 8.67 2.01 5.18
CA PHE A 62 9.84 2.65 5.77
C PHE A 62 9.53 4.07 6.25
N LEU A 63 8.91 4.90 5.40
CA LEU A 63 8.53 6.27 5.78
C LEU A 63 7.55 6.27 6.97
N HIS A 64 6.59 5.34 6.98
CA HIS A 64 5.64 5.22 8.07
C HIS A 64 6.32 4.84 9.39
N ALA A 65 7.17 3.82 9.38
CA ALA A 65 7.88 3.36 10.57
C ALA A 65 8.82 4.46 11.10
N VAL A 66 9.48 5.22 10.22
CA VAL A 66 10.26 6.40 10.63
C VAL A 66 9.36 7.42 11.34
N GLY A 67 8.25 7.83 10.73
CA GLY A 67 7.31 8.80 11.31
C GLY A 67 6.75 8.36 12.67
N LEU A 68 6.37 7.09 12.78
CA LEU A 68 5.85 6.50 14.01
C LEU A 68 6.92 6.48 15.11
N ASN A 69 8.15 6.03 14.82
CA ASN A 69 9.25 6.02 15.79
C ASN A 69 9.63 7.45 16.25
N TYR A 70 9.57 8.45 15.36
CA TYR A 70 9.70 9.85 15.74
C TYR A 70 8.60 10.31 16.70
N ALA A 71 7.34 9.97 16.40
CA ALA A 71 6.20 10.32 17.26
C ALA A 71 6.34 9.64 18.63
N ILE A 72 6.67 8.34 18.68
CA ILE A 72 6.88 7.61 19.94
C ILE A 72 7.97 8.28 20.79
N ASN A 73 9.12 8.64 20.19
CA ASN A 73 10.18 9.33 20.91
C ASN A 73 9.75 10.73 21.41
N ALA A 74 8.97 11.47 20.62
CA ALA A 74 8.49 12.80 20.98
C ALA A 74 7.45 12.76 22.12
N TYR A 75 6.61 11.71 22.17
CA TYR A 75 5.57 11.54 23.19
C TYR A 75 5.98 10.63 24.35
N ASN A 76 7.22 10.12 24.38
CA ASN A 76 7.70 9.26 25.45
C ASN A 76 7.77 10.03 26.79
N PRO A 77 7.05 9.60 27.83
CA PRO A 77 7.06 10.27 29.13
C PRO A 77 8.39 10.12 29.88
N MET A 78 9.22 9.11 29.57
CA MET A 78 10.52 8.90 30.24
C MET A 78 11.59 9.92 29.82
N THR A 79 11.51 10.48 28.61
CA THR A 79 12.38 11.58 28.16
C THR A 79 12.19 12.83 29.02
N ARG A 80 11.02 12.98 29.67
CA ARG A 80 10.68 14.10 30.57
C ARG A 80 11.23 13.94 31.99
N SER A 81 11.64 12.72 32.38
CA SER A 81 12.17 12.40 33.72
C SER A 81 13.69 12.21 33.75
N GLY A 82 14.41 12.58 32.68
CA GLY A 82 15.88 12.52 32.61
C GLY A 82 16.46 11.12 32.36
N ARG A 83 15.62 10.08 32.25
CA ARG A 83 16.00 8.73 31.81
C ARG A 83 15.66 8.59 30.32
N SER A 84 16.63 8.90 29.45
CA SER A 84 16.47 8.73 28.00
C SER A 84 16.58 7.26 27.62
N VAL A 85 15.46 6.60 27.32
CA VAL A 85 15.44 5.38 26.48
C VAL A 85 14.83 5.80 25.14
N GLN A 86 15.68 6.30 24.23
CA GLN A 86 15.27 6.63 22.86
C GLN A 86 15.31 5.37 22.00
N ILE A 87 14.24 5.13 21.25
CA ILE A 87 14.22 4.07 20.24
C ILE A 87 15.07 4.55 19.06
N GLY A 88 15.95 3.67 18.55
CA GLY A 88 16.71 3.91 17.34
C GLY A 88 15.78 4.00 16.14
N ILE A 89 15.46 5.23 15.71
CA ILE A 89 14.42 5.51 14.71
C ILE A 89 14.67 4.75 13.41
N TYR A 90 15.85 4.92 12.81
CA TYR A 90 16.17 4.33 11.52
C TYR A 90 16.44 2.83 11.61
N SER A 91 17.08 2.36 12.68
CA SER A 91 17.36 0.93 12.85
C SER A 91 16.08 0.12 13.03
N ASN A 92 15.12 0.64 13.82
CA ASN A 92 13.84 -0.01 14.04
C ASN A 92 12.98 0.05 12.78
N ALA A 93 12.90 1.21 12.13
CA ALA A 93 12.19 1.36 10.87
C ALA A 93 12.74 0.45 9.76
N TRP A 94 14.06 0.24 9.71
CA TRP A 94 14.68 -0.69 8.77
C TRP A 94 14.30 -2.15 9.06
N ASN A 95 14.30 -2.55 10.34
CA ASN A 95 13.89 -3.90 10.73
C ASN A 95 12.43 -4.19 10.35
N ASP A 96 11.52 -3.27 10.66
CA ASP A 96 10.10 -3.39 10.29
C ASP A 96 9.91 -3.44 8.77
N THR A 97 10.72 -2.68 8.03
CA THR A 97 10.68 -2.67 6.57
C THR A 97 11.17 -3.99 5.96
N LEU A 98 12.19 -4.62 6.54
CA LEU A 98 12.69 -5.92 6.07
C LEU A 98 11.64 -7.01 6.26
N GLU A 99 10.96 -7.03 7.40
CA GLU A 99 9.86 -7.96 7.64
C GLU A 99 8.72 -7.74 6.63
N MET A 100 8.32 -6.48 6.43
CA MET A 100 7.27 -6.15 5.48
C MET A 100 7.68 -6.38 4.02
N ALA A 101 8.96 -6.27 3.65
CA ALA A 101 9.41 -6.50 2.28
C ALA A 101 9.10 -7.93 1.82
N VAL A 102 9.17 -8.91 2.71
CA VAL A 102 8.75 -10.30 2.42
C VAL A 102 7.26 -10.36 2.12
N TRP A 103 6.43 -9.72 2.95
CA TRP A 103 4.98 -9.63 2.74
C TRP A 103 4.58 -8.81 1.51
N ALA A 104 5.37 -7.79 1.16
CA ALA A 104 5.14 -6.94 0.01
C ALA A 104 5.20 -7.72 -1.31
N VAL A 105 5.97 -8.82 -1.37
CA VAL A 105 5.96 -9.73 -2.53
C VAL A 105 4.59 -10.39 -2.68
N ALA A 106 4.01 -10.91 -1.59
CA ALA A 106 2.69 -11.53 -1.61
C ALA A 106 1.59 -10.50 -1.96
N LEU A 107 1.69 -9.27 -1.44
CA LEU A 107 0.77 -8.19 -1.77
C LEU A 107 0.87 -7.78 -3.25
N ALA A 108 2.08 -7.65 -3.79
CA ALA A 108 2.29 -7.34 -5.20
C ALA A 108 1.78 -8.46 -6.12
N ALA A 109 1.99 -9.73 -5.75
CA ALA A 109 1.41 -10.88 -6.44
C ALA A 109 -0.12 -10.83 -6.46
N THR A 110 -0.72 -10.58 -5.30
CA THR A 110 -2.18 -10.45 -5.15
C THR A 110 -2.71 -9.30 -6.01
N TYR A 111 -2.04 -8.14 -5.98
CA TYR A 111 -2.35 -7.00 -6.85
C TYR A 111 -2.34 -7.39 -8.33
N GLY A 112 -1.30 -8.09 -8.78
CA GLY A 112 -1.19 -8.60 -10.15
C GLY A 112 -2.35 -9.51 -10.56
N VAL A 113 -2.72 -10.46 -9.68
CA VAL A 113 -3.86 -11.37 -9.90
C VAL A 113 -5.18 -10.59 -10.04
N ILE A 114 -5.41 -9.60 -9.16
CA ILE A 114 -6.61 -8.75 -9.22
C ILE A 114 -6.64 -7.96 -10.54
N CYS A 115 -5.52 -7.35 -10.93
CA CYS A 115 -5.43 -6.63 -12.22
C CYS A 115 -5.70 -7.56 -13.41
N TYR A 116 -5.14 -8.77 -13.40
CA TYR A 116 -5.36 -9.75 -14.46
C TYR A 116 -6.83 -10.18 -14.54
N ALA A 117 -7.45 -10.47 -13.40
CA ALA A 117 -8.87 -10.82 -13.32
C ALA A 117 -9.77 -9.67 -13.81
N ALA A 118 -9.45 -8.42 -13.45
CA ALA A 118 -10.18 -7.24 -13.89
C ALA A 118 -10.09 -7.03 -15.41
N VAL A 119 -8.89 -7.17 -15.99
CA VAL A 119 -8.70 -7.07 -17.45
C VAL A 119 -9.43 -8.19 -18.18
N SER A 120 -9.32 -9.43 -17.68
CA SER A 120 -10.01 -10.59 -18.28
C SER A 120 -11.53 -10.44 -18.23
N ALA A 121 -12.07 -9.95 -17.11
CA ALA A 121 -13.50 -9.66 -16.98
C ALA A 121 -13.95 -8.52 -17.91
N ALA A 122 -13.12 -7.49 -18.13
CA ALA A 122 -13.42 -6.41 -19.07
C ALA A 122 -13.48 -6.90 -20.52
N ILE A 123 -12.53 -7.76 -20.93
CA ILE A 123 -12.52 -8.38 -22.27
C ILE A 123 -13.78 -9.23 -22.47
N ASN A 124 -14.14 -10.05 -21.48
CA ASN A 124 -15.32 -10.92 -21.54
C ASN A 124 -16.67 -10.18 -21.46
N ARG A 125 -16.66 -8.88 -21.13
CA ARG A 125 -17.86 -8.02 -21.09
C ARG A 125 -18.07 -7.23 -22.39
N VAL A 126 -17.17 -7.28 -23.36
CA VAL A 126 -17.39 -6.66 -24.68
C VAL A 126 -18.41 -7.52 -25.45
N PRO A 127 -19.63 -7.01 -25.73
CA PRO A 127 -20.60 -7.76 -26.52
C PRO A 127 -20.19 -7.65 -27.99
N GLY A 128 -19.57 -8.70 -28.52
CA GLY A 128 -19.04 -8.62 -29.88
C GLY A 128 -18.51 -9.92 -30.49
N HIS A 129 -19.08 -11.08 -30.20
CA HIS A 129 -18.99 -12.26 -31.08
C HIS A 129 -19.99 -13.37 -30.71
N ALA A 130 -21.23 -13.19 -31.16
CA ALA A 130 -22.07 -14.26 -31.67
C ALA A 130 -22.62 -13.70 -32.99
N GLY A 131 -21.92 -13.86 -34.12
CA GLY A 131 -22.02 -15.09 -34.92
C GLY A 131 -23.47 -15.21 -35.41
N LEU A 132 -23.88 -14.43 -36.43
CA LEU A 132 -24.06 -14.96 -37.79
C LEU A 132 -24.73 -16.35 -37.84
N ASP A 133 -25.97 -16.45 -37.34
CA ASP A 133 -26.89 -17.49 -37.80
C ASP A 133 -27.55 -17.01 -39.10
N THR A 134 -26.88 -17.26 -40.22
CA THR A 134 -27.56 -17.38 -41.52
C THR A 134 -28.48 -18.59 -41.43
N HIS A 135 -29.71 -18.35 -40.97
CA HIS A 135 -30.79 -19.32 -41.06
C HIS A 135 -31.26 -19.37 -42.52
N ASN A 136 -30.57 -20.18 -43.31
CA ASN A 136 -31.05 -20.61 -44.62
C ASN A 136 -32.08 -21.72 -44.35
N GLY A 137 -33.36 -21.41 -44.48
CA GLY A 137 -34.46 -22.36 -44.29
C GLY A 137 -35.50 -22.19 -45.38
N GLY A 138 -35.50 -23.17 -46.30
CA GLY A 138 -36.64 -23.73 -47.03
C GLY A 138 -37.68 -22.79 -47.62
#